data_AF-A0A958ZDM7-F1
#
_entry.id   AF-A0A958ZDM7-F1
#
_cell.length_a   1.000
_cell.length_b   1.000
_cell.length_c   1.000
_cell.angle_alpha   90.00
_cell.angle_beta   90.00
_cell.angle_gamma   90.00
#
_symmetry.space_group_name_H-M   'P 1'
#
loop_
_entity.id
_entity.type
_entity.pdbx_description
1 polymer ?
#
loop_
_entity_poly.entity_id
_entity_poly.type
_entity_poly.pdbx_seq_one_letter_code
_entity_poly.pdbx_strand_id
1 'polypeptide(L)'
;MPNKNLIYISVFSFFIPLFANGQSATETLFVDGVCGMCKDRIEAAALQSKGVESADWDLESHQLTVTYDPTEFKFNRLQRQLADVGHDTDKYEAPQEAYDQLHSCCKYRDPEIIASHQPAPAPSAAAIFVNGICGMCKDRIEAAALHTQGVKTASWNLSTRMLYVDVDPDVFSEDQLHWAVTAVGHDTREWLANDAAYQSLDDCCKYRELADPVPAEDPVFQDIALLDQFISGTIFESAGRNKKAPLVGVNIYWEDTKSGTFTDENGHFEMARNTENQLLVVSYVGYAPDTIDMSDQVAFELMLSEAVTLDAVEVNYRRKSSDISFIDPIKTLQIDQKELLKAACCNLSESFETNPSVDVSFTDAVTGTRQIQMLGLAGPYVQITQESMPGARALSSIQGLTYIPGPWISGIQLIKGPGSVVNGYESMTGQINVELKKPENSERLYVNLYANEGGRFEANINSAVRLNEKVSTGILLHGNMSRQMNDRNTDGFLDNPIGNNFIAINRWKFENINGWNGQIGIKATLIDKASGQLSENYDTQFSIDNPLWTMIQNTARYEIWAKMGRVFPNNPTSSIGFQASGVMHEQTFSFGSIGAKKLYEPNQKSAYFNMIY
;
A
#
# COMPACT_ATOMS: atom_id res chain seq x y z
N MET A 1 -37.05 9.75 -61.83
CA MET A 1 -36.38 11.00 -62.26
C MET A 1 -36.99 12.12 -61.44
N PRO A 2 -36.24 13.01 -60.74
CA PRO A 2 -34.78 13.15 -60.65
C PRO A 2 -34.17 12.05 -59.72
N ASN A 3 -33.05 12.15 -58.98
CA ASN A 3 -32.09 13.23 -58.74
C ASN A 3 -30.66 12.72 -58.43
N LYS A 4 -29.69 13.64 -58.25
CA LYS A 4 -28.38 13.41 -57.62
C LYS A 4 -28.32 14.09 -56.24
N ASN A 5 -27.72 13.44 -55.25
CA ASN A 5 -27.14 14.09 -54.07
C ASN A 5 -25.83 13.38 -53.70
N LEU A 6 -24.70 14.09 -53.83
CA LEU A 6 -23.42 13.63 -53.30
C LEU A 6 -23.44 13.77 -51.77
N ILE A 7 -23.09 12.71 -51.04
CA ILE A 7 -22.77 12.82 -49.61
C ILE A 7 -21.27 13.07 -49.50
N TYR A 8 -20.90 14.26 -49.06
CA TYR A 8 -19.51 14.59 -48.69
C TYR A 8 -19.17 13.89 -47.38
N ILE A 9 -18.20 12.98 -47.41
CA ILE A 9 -17.57 12.44 -46.19
C ILE A 9 -16.54 13.47 -45.71
N SER A 10 -16.89 14.23 -44.68
CA SER A 10 -15.96 15.14 -44.00
C SER A 10 -15.00 14.34 -43.13
N VAL A 11 -13.77 14.15 -43.60
CA VAL A 11 -12.68 13.56 -42.79
C VAL A 11 -12.27 14.58 -41.73
N PHE A 12 -12.72 14.37 -40.49
CA PHE A 12 -12.26 15.14 -39.33
C PHE A 12 -10.89 14.60 -38.89
N SER A 13 -9.80 15.20 -39.37
CA SER A 13 -8.46 14.94 -38.85
C SER A 13 -8.33 15.50 -37.43
N PHE A 14 -8.48 14.62 -36.44
CA PHE A 14 -8.26 14.97 -35.04
C PHE A 14 -6.74 15.10 -34.78
N PHE A 15 -6.24 16.33 -34.69
CA PHE A 15 -4.86 16.61 -34.31
C PHE A 15 -4.68 16.32 -32.82
N ILE A 16 -4.09 15.17 -32.48
CA ILE A 16 -3.68 14.84 -31.11
C ILE A 16 -2.32 15.50 -30.86
N PRO A 17 -2.16 16.37 -29.84
CA PRO A 17 -0.85 16.86 -29.46
C PRO A 17 -0.04 15.72 -28.82
N LEU A 18 1.13 15.41 -29.36
CA LEU A 18 2.10 14.58 -28.66
C LEU A 18 2.71 15.39 -27.51
N PHE A 19 2.28 15.10 -26.28
CA PHE A 19 3.04 15.43 -25.09
C PHE A 19 4.11 14.36 -24.89
N ALA A 20 5.38 14.74 -25.08
CA ALA A 20 6.51 13.91 -24.71
C ALA A 20 6.74 14.04 -23.20
N ASN A 21 6.15 13.15 -22.41
CA ASN A 21 6.56 13.00 -21.01
C ASN A 21 7.95 12.34 -20.97
N GLY A 22 8.96 13.13 -20.61
CA GLY A 22 10.22 12.56 -20.11
C GLY A 22 9.91 11.78 -18.85
N GLN A 23 10.20 10.48 -18.84
CA GLN A 23 9.89 9.60 -17.71
C GLN A 23 11.15 9.40 -16.86
N SER A 24 11.33 10.27 -15.87
CA SER A 24 12.37 10.11 -14.85
C SER A 24 12.17 8.81 -14.06
N ALA A 25 13.27 8.20 -13.64
CA ALA A 25 13.30 6.99 -12.81
C ALA A 25 14.09 7.23 -11.53
N THR A 26 13.78 6.47 -10.47
CA THR A 26 14.46 6.58 -9.17
C THR A 26 15.16 5.27 -8.82
N GLU A 27 16.36 5.36 -8.26
CA GLU A 27 17.17 4.21 -7.81
C GLU A 27 17.88 4.56 -6.49
N THR A 28 17.99 3.56 -5.61
CA THR A 28 18.64 3.69 -4.30
C THR A 28 19.91 2.86 -4.27
N LEU A 29 20.96 3.38 -3.64
CA LEU A 29 22.22 2.66 -3.41
C LEU A 29 22.80 3.00 -2.04
N PHE A 30 23.55 2.07 -1.45
CA PHE A 30 24.33 2.37 -0.25
C PHE A 30 25.50 3.29 -0.60
N VAL A 31 25.67 4.36 0.18
CA VAL A 31 26.82 5.26 0.12
C VAL A 31 27.25 5.59 1.54
N ASP A 32 28.50 5.33 1.88
CA ASP A 32 28.93 5.40 3.28
C ASP A 32 29.29 6.82 3.74
N GLY A 33 28.93 7.17 4.98
CA GLY A 33 29.00 8.53 5.51
C GLY A 33 28.45 8.60 6.94
N VAL A 34 28.81 9.64 7.70
CA VAL A 34 28.53 9.73 9.15
C VAL A 34 28.05 11.10 9.64
N CYS A 35 27.89 12.09 8.76
CA CYS A 35 27.47 13.44 9.17
C CYS A 35 26.80 14.22 8.03
N GLY A 36 26.19 15.38 8.35
CA GLY A 36 25.60 16.27 7.34
C GLY A 36 26.58 16.74 6.26
N MET A 37 27.86 16.93 6.57
CA MET A 37 28.88 17.24 5.54
C MET A 37 29.22 16.05 4.62
N CYS A 38 28.86 14.82 5.00
CA CYS A 38 28.84 13.70 4.06
C CYS A 38 27.63 13.83 3.13
N LYS A 39 26.42 14.11 3.66
CA LYS A 39 25.19 14.35 2.89
C LYS A 39 25.41 15.37 1.77
N ASP A 40 25.84 16.58 2.13
CA ASP A 40 26.09 17.68 1.17
C ASP A 40 27.05 17.27 0.05
N ARG A 41 28.11 16.51 0.36
CA ARG A 41 29.13 16.07 -0.60
C ARG A 41 28.62 14.97 -1.52
N ILE A 42 27.92 13.99 -0.96
CA ILE A 42 27.34 12.84 -1.67
C ILE A 42 26.29 13.33 -2.67
N GLU A 43 25.39 14.23 -2.25
CA GLU A 43 24.35 14.80 -3.11
C GLU A 43 24.92 15.70 -4.20
N ALA A 44 25.84 16.60 -3.85
CA ALA A 44 26.50 17.46 -4.85
C ALA A 44 27.28 16.65 -5.90
N ALA A 45 27.91 15.54 -5.51
CA ALA A 45 28.57 14.63 -6.43
C ALA A 45 27.57 13.83 -7.29
N ALA A 46 26.44 13.43 -6.72
CA ALA A 46 25.38 12.73 -7.45
C ALA A 46 24.71 13.61 -8.51
N LEU A 47 24.35 14.85 -8.16
CA LEU A 47 23.77 15.85 -9.08
C LEU A 47 24.70 16.22 -10.24
N GLN A 48 26.02 16.06 -10.07
CA GLN A 48 27.00 16.26 -11.15
C GLN A 48 27.09 15.07 -12.13
N SER A 49 26.52 13.90 -11.81
CA SER A 49 26.45 12.79 -12.75
C SER A 49 25.40 13.08 -13.82
N LYS A 50 25.81 13.07 -15.10
CA LYS A 50 24.93 13.42 -16.21
C LYS A 50 23.59 12.66 -16.16
N GLY A 51 22.49 13.37 -16.34
CA GLY A 51 21.14 12.81 -16.33
C GLY A 51 20.56 12.58 -14.93
N VAL A 52 21.27 12.89 -13.83
CA VAL A 52 20.65 12.97 -12.50
C VAL A 52 19.93 14.31 -12.37
N GLU A 53 18.70 14.26 -11.87
CA GLU A 53 17.78 15.40 -11.70
C GLU A 53 17.64 15.79 -10.23
N SER A 54 17.65 14.79 -9.32
CA SER A 54 17.69 15.00 -7.87
C SER A 54 18.50 13.90 -7.17
N ALA A 55 19.00 14.23 -5.98
CA ALA A 55 19.74 13.34 -5.09
C ALA A 55 19.37 13.69 -3.64
N ASP A 56 19.03 12.68 -2.83
CA ASP A 56 18.85 12.80 -1.38
C ASP A 56 19.56 11.63 -0.69
N TRP A 57 20.47 11.91 0.24
CA TRP A 57 21.18 10.90 1.04
C TRP A 57 20.72 10.92 2.49
N ASP A 58 20.31 9.76 2.99
CA ASP A 58 19.83 9.62 4.36
C ASP A 58 20.94 9.18 5.33
N LEU A 59 21.02 9.87 6.47
CA LEU A 59 22.07 9.69 7.48
C LEU A 59 21.84 8.43 8.34
N GLU A 60 20.59 8.02 8.58
CA GLU A 60 20.29 6.87 9.43
C GLU A 60 20.44 5.53 8.70
N SER A 61 20.06 5.49 7.41
CA SER A 61 20.10 4.29 6.57
C SER A 61 21.30 4.19 5.63
N HIS A 62 22.10 5.27 5.52
CA HIS A 62 23.25 5.40 4.59
C HIS A 62 22.84 5.17 3.12
N GLN A 63 21.58 5.43 2.76
CA GLN A 63 21.05 5.26 1.40
C GLN A 63 21.06 6.58 0.63
N LEU A 64 21.66 6.59 -0.56
CA LEU A 64 21.48 7.64 -1.56
C LEU A 64 20.33 7.26 -2.48
N THR A 65 19.30 8.11 -2.53
CA THR A 65 18.20 8.06 -3.50
C THR A 65 18.48 9.06 -4.62
N VAL A 66 18.55 8.61 -5.88
CA VAL A 66 18.69 9.50 -7.05
C VAL A 66 17.51 9.37 -7.99
N THR A 67 17.04 10.50 -8.53
CA THR A 67 16.10 10.54 -9.66
C THR A 67 16.84 10.97 -10.93
N TYR A 68 16.57 10.33 -12.05
CA TYR A 68 17.36 10.50 -13.29
C TYR A 68 16.59 10.24 -14.59
N ASP A 69 17.09 10.79 -15.70
CA ASP A 69 16.69 10.44 -17.08
C ASP A 69 17.29 9.08 -17.50
N PRO A 70 16.47 8.04 -17.75
CA PRO A 70 16.95 6.71 -18.13
C PRO A 70 17.72 6.64 -19.45
N THR A 71 17.63 7.67 -20.30
CA THR A 71 18.34 7.74 -21.59
C THR A 71 19.78 8.23 -21.46
N GLU A 72 20.07 9.02 -20.42
CA GLU A 72 21.39 9.64 -20.18
C GLU A 72 22.16 9.04 -18.99
N PHE A 73 21.43 8.48 -18.03
CA PHE A 73 21.96 7.94 -16.79
C PHE A 73 22.74 6.64 -16.98
N LYS A 74 23.77 6.44 -16.15
CA LYS A 74 24.54 5.19 -16.06
C LYS A 74 24.94 4.95 -14.60
N PHE A 75 24.31 3.96 -13.97
CA PHE A 75 24.53 3.62 -12.55
C PHE A 75 26.01 3.41 -12.17
N ASN A 76 26.79 2.74 -13.03
CA ASN A 76 28.24 2.56 -12.82
C ASN A 76 29.06 3.86 -12.93
N ARG A 77 28.55 4.94 -13.53
CA ARG A 77 29.20 6.27 -13.53
C ARG A 77 28.98 6.92 -12.17
N LEU A 78 27.74 6.95 -11.68
CA LEU A 78 27.38 7.53 -10.39
C LEU A 78 28.22 6.93 -9.26
N GLN A 79 28.26 5.60 -9.14
CA GLN A 79 29.02 4.95 -8.06
C GLN A 79 30.53 5.22 -8.11
N ARG A 80 31.12 5.35 -9.30
CA ARG A 80 32.53 5.75 -9.43
C ARG A 80 32.73 7.20 -9.02
N GLN A 81 31.84 8.09 -9.44
CA GLN A 81 31.90 9.51 -9.11
C GLN A 81 31.75 9.75 -7.59
N LEU A 82 30.99 8.91 -6.89
CA LEU A 82 30.89 8.90 -5.42
C LEU A 82 32.18 8.39 -4.76
N ALA A 83 32.76 7.30 -5.27
CA ALA A 83 34.07 6.80 -4.84
C ALA A 83 35.20 7.83 -5.09
N ASP A 84 35.15 8.56 -6.21
CA ASP A 84 36.12 9.59 -6.60
C ASP A 84 36.05 10.84 -5.67
N VAL A 85 34.89 11.13 -5.07
CA VAL A 85 34.77 12.17 -4.00
C VAL A 85 35.00 11.62 -2.58
N GLY A 86 35.49 10.37 -2.48
CA GLY A 86 35.95 9.77 -1.24
C GLY A 86 34.93 8.92 -0.48
N HIS A 87 33.76 8.62 -1.04
CA HIS A 87 32.68 7.88 -0.36
C HIS A 87 32.46 6.47 -0.95
N ASP A 88 32.46 5.46 -0.08
CA ASP A 88 32.27 4.06 -0.49
C ASP A 88 30.85 3.77 -0.96
N THR A 89 30.73 2.85 -1.92
CA THR A 89 29.46 2.41 -2.50
C THR A 89 29.37 0.89 -2.54
N ASP A 90 28.18 0.33 -2.80
CA ASP A 90 27.92 -1.12 -2.96
C ASP A 90 28.93 -1.89 -3.86
N LYS A 91 29.63 -1.20 -4.76
CA LYS A 91 30.49 -1.83 -5.79
C LYS A 91 31.88 -1.21 -5.94
N TYR A 92 32.06 0.05 -5.56
CA TYR A 92 33.33 0.76 -5.69
C TYR A 92 33.73 1.34 -4.35
N GLU A 93 34.88 0.89 -3.87
CA GLU A 93 35.57 1.44 -2.71
C GLU A 93 36.35 2.70 -3.13
N ALA A 94 36.20 3.77 -2.37
CA ALA A 94 36.87 5.05 -2.58
C ALA A 94 38.40 4.89 -2.47
N PRO A 95 39.18 5.41 -3.43
CA PRO A 95 40.64 5.41 -3.36
C PRO A 95 41.12 6.09 -2.08
N GLN A 96 42.16 5.53 -1.44
CA GLN A 96 42.67 6.05 -0.17
C GLN A 96 43.05 7.54 -0.25
N GLU A 97 43.57 8.00 -1.39
CA GLU A 97 43.89 9.43 -1.62
C GLU A 97 42.66 10.35 -1.58
N ALA A 98 41.50 9.89 -2.09
CA ALA A 98 40.24 10.64 -2.04
C ALA A 98 39.61 10.59 -0.65
N TYR A 99 39.64 9.40 -0.01
CA TYR A 99 39.22 9.23 1.39
C TYR A 99 40.07 10.10 2.35
N ASP A 100 41.38 10.20 2.12
CA ASP A 100 42.30 10.98 2.94
C ASP A 100 42.04 12.50 2.83
N GLN A 101 41.51 12.97 1.69
CA GLN A 101 41.10 14.37 1.49
C GLN A 101 39.76 14.73 2.14
N LEU A 102 38.96 13.76 2.60
CA LEU A 102 37.75 14.05 3.38
C LEU A 102 38.08 14.83 4.66
N HIS A 103 37.16 15.70 5.09
CA HIS A 103 37.24 16.39 6.37
C HIS A 103 37.31 15.39 7.55
N SER A 104 37.91 15.78 8.67
CA SER A 104 38.21 14.87 9.80
C SER A 104 36.97 14.16 10.39
N CYS A 105 35.83 14.85 10.48
CA CYS A 105 34.56 14.26 10.92
C CYS A 105 33.85 13.43 9.83
N CYS A 106 34.30 13.48 8.58
CA CYS A 106 33.75 12.69 7.47
C CYS A 106 34.47 11.33 7.32
N LYS A 107 35.39 10.97 8.22
CA LYS A 107 36.18 9.74 8.18
C LYS A 107 35.36 8.53 8.65
N TYR A 108 34.36 8.16 7.85
CA TYR A 108 33.39 7.11 8.17
C TYR A 108 33.99 5.70 8.30
N ARG A 109 35.23 5.44 7.86
CA ARG A 109 35.96 4.18 8.12
C ARG A 109 36.69 4.16 9.47
N ASP A 110 36.76 5.29 10.19
CA ASP A 110 37.45 5.39 11.48
C ASP A 110 36.47 5.09 12.64
N PRO A 111 36.70 4.03 13.45
CA PRO A 111 35.81 3.65 14.54
C PRO A 111 35.60 4.74 15.60
N GLU A 112 36.59 5.59 15.87
CA GLU A 112 36.45 6.68 16.86
C GLU A 112 35.53 7.78 16.32
N ILE A 113 35.62 8.06 15.01
CA ILE A 113 34.76 9.03 14.34
C ILE A 113 33.33 8.51 14.23
N ILE A 114 33.12 7.24 13.86
CA ILE A 114 31.78 6.60 13.87
C ILE A 114 31.14 6.73 15.27
N ALA A 115 31.86 6.35 16.33
CA ALA A 115 31.35 6.39 17.70
C ALA A 115 30.96 7.81 18.15
N SER A 116 31.66 8.85 17.67
CA SER A 116 31.34 10.25 17.97
C SER A 116 30.10 10.81 17.25
N HIS A 117 29.53 10.08 16.28
CA HIS A 117 28.36 10.51 15.49
C HIS A 117 27.11 9.64 15.72
N GLN A 118 27.17 8.62 16.58
CA GLN A 118 25.98 7.86 16.97
C GLN A 118 25.10 8.67 17.92
N PRO A 119 23.76 8.75 17.71
CA PRO A 119 22.86 9.33 18.69
C PRO A 119 22.89 8.52 19.98
N ALA A 120 22.91 9.20 21.12
CA ALA A 120 22.86 8.55 22.42
C ALA A 120 21.55 7.74 22.57
N PRO A 121 21.58 6.59 23.29
CA PRO A 121 20.36 5.84 23.57
C PRO A 121 19.31 6.73 24.28
N ALA A 122 18.03 6.43 24.05
CA ALA A 122 16.90 7.23 24.52
C ALA A 122 17.02 7.55 26.02
N PRO A 123 16.67 8.79 26.44
CA PRO A 123 16.94 9.25 27.80
C PRO A 123 16.23 8.38 28.83
N SER A 124 16.99 7.89 29.80
CA SER A 124 16.49 7.08 30.90
C SER A 124 15.69 7.89 31.93
N ALA A 125 15.00 8.96 31.54
CA ALA A 125 14.41 9.94 32.46
C ALA A 125 12.97 10.32 32.07
N ALA A 126 12.06 10.26 33.04
CA ALA A 126 10.68 10.72 32.92
C ALA A 126 10.41 11.87 33.90
N ALA A 127 9.42 12.73 33.60
CA ALA A 127 9.12 13.91 34.41
C ALA A 127 7.62 14.17 34.53
N ILE A 128 7.07 14.11 35.74
CA ILE A 128 5.64 14.32 36.02
C ILE A 128 5.43 15.49 36.99
N PHE A 129 4.28 16.16 36.88
CA PHE A 129 3.90 17.23 37.81
C PHE A 129 3.25 16.65 39.07
N VAL A 130 3.69 17.12 40.24
CA VAL A 130 3.20 16.69 41.56
C VAL A 130 3.04 17.90 42.49
N ASN A 131 1.83 18.13 43.02
CA ASN A 131 1.57 19.23 43.94
C ASN A 131 2.22 19.03 45.31
N GLY A 132 3.00 20.02 45.72
CA GLY A 132 3.60 20.17 47.05
C GLY A 132 4.09 21.61 47.21
N ILE A 133 4.19 22.09 48.46
CA ILE A 133 4.47 23.51 48.75
C ILE A 133 5.49 23.73 49.89
N CYS A 134 5.97 22.67 50.55
CA CYS A 134 7.02 22.75 51.57
C CYS A 134 8.07 21.65 51.37
N GLY A 135 9.23 21.80 52.03
CA GLY A 135 10.33 20.83 51.95
C GLY A 135 9.94 19.40 52.34
N MET A 136 9.04 19.22 53.31
CA MET A 136 8.59 17.87 53.70
C MET A 136 7.77 17.17 52.61
N CYS A 137 7.14 17.92 51.69
CA CYS A 137 6.47 17.33 50.54
C CYS A 137 7.50 16.73 49.57
N LYS A 138 8.66 17.38 49.41
CA LYS A 138 9.76 16.88 48.56
C LYS A 138 10.18 15.47 49.00
N ASP A 139 10.53 15.32 50.27
CA ASP A 139 11.02 14.06 50.82
C ASP A 139 9.97 12.93 50.67
N ARG A 140 8.68 13.25 50.88
CA ARG A 140 7.56 12.30 50.71
C ARG A 140 7.33 11.91 49.25
N ILE A 141 7.40 12.86 48.32
CA ILE A 141 7.20 12.63 46.87
C ILE A 141 8.38 11.83 46.29
N GLU A 142 9.63 12.21 46.60
CA GLU A 142 10.83 11.49 46.16
C GLU A 142 10.86 10.06 46.72
N ALA A 143 10.49 9.87 47.99
CA ALA A 143 10.38 8.54 48.58
C ALA A 143 9.31 7.68 47.87
N ALA A 144 8.13 8.22 47.57
CA ALA A 144 7.07 7.49 46.86
C ALA A 144 7.50 7.08 45.43
N ALA A 145 8.18 7.99 44.73
CA ALA A 145 8.72 7.74 43.41
C ALA A 145 9.74 6.58 43.41
N LEU A 146 10.68 6.56 44.36
CA LEU A 146 11.68 5.49 44.52
C LEU A 146 11.10 4.11 44.87
N HIS A 147 9.85 4.04 45.34
CA HIS A 147 9.15 2.76 45.56
C HIS A 147 8.40 2.25 44.31
N THR A 148 8.37 3.02 43.22
CA THR A 148 7.77 2.61 41.95
C THR A 148 8.71 1.68 41.19
N GLN A 149 8.18 0.59 40.64
CA GLN A 149 9.00 -0.41 39.95
C GLN A 149 9.69 0.20 38.72
N GLY A 150 11.00 -0.02 38.60
CA GLY A 150 11.82 0.54 37.51
C GLY A 150 12.41 1.92 37.79
N VAL A 151 12.04 2.63 38.86
CA VAL A 151 12.66 3.92 39.21
C VAL A 151 14.02 3.72 39.90
N LYS A 152 15.05 4.44 39.42
CA LYS A 152 16.44 4.39 39.90
C LYS A 152 16.82 5.62 40.72
N THR A 153 16.35 6.79 40.32
CA THR A 153 16.52 8.05 41.06
C THR A 153 15.21 8.83 41.04
N ALA A 154 15.03 9.75 41.99
CA ALA A 154 13.90 10.66 42.00
C ALA A 154 14.38 12.02 42.51
N SER A 155 13.97 13.10 41.85
CA SER A 155 14.13 14.45 42.37
C SER A 155 12.92 15.34 42.09
N TRP A 156 12.31 15.89 43.14
CA TRP A 156 11.18 16.82 43.04
C TRP A 156 11.61 18.26 43.36
N ASN A 157 11.21 19.18 42.49
CA ASN A 157 11.55 20.60 42.59
C ASN A 157 10.38 21.42 43.14
N LEU A 158 10.60 22.07 44.29
CA LEU A 158 9.61 22.89 44.99
C LEU A 158 9.08 24.09 44.16
N SER A 159 9.91 24.67 43.30
CA SER A 159 9.55 25.86 42.52
C SER A 159 8.70 25.53 41.29
N THR A 160 9.04 24.45 40.58
CA THR A 160 8.32 24.02 39.37
C THR A 160 7.25 22.96 39.62
N ARG A 161 7.25 22.35 40.81
CA ARG A 161 6.41 21.20 41.21
C ARG A 161 6.57 19.98 40.30
N MET A 162 7.71 19.87 39.62
CA MET A 162 8.04 18.73 38.76
C MET A 162 8.87 17.70 39.54
N LEU A 163 8.44 16.44 39.46
CA LEU A 163 9.19 15.24 39.83
C LEU A 163 9.90 14.70 38.59
N TYR A 164 11.23 14.66 38.62
CA TYR A 164 12.08 13.99 37.64
C TYR A 164 12.49 12.63 38.21
N VAL A 165 12.45 11.58 37.40
CA VAL A 165 12.88 10.23 37.79
C VAL A 165 13.78 9.62 36.72
N ASP A 166 14.92 9.03 37.11
CA ASP A 166 15.61 8.09 36.23
C ASP A 166 14.93 6.73 36.30
N VAL A 167 14.76 6.06 35.16
CA VAL A 167 13.94 4.86 34.98
C VAL A 167 14.68 3.76 34.23
N ASP A 168 14.20 2.52 34.39
CA ASP A 168 14.53 1.38 33.55
C ASP A 168 13.43 1.19 32.50
N PRO A 169 13.67 1.46 31.21
CA PRO A 169 12.61 1.52 30.19
C PRO A 169 11.94 0.16 29.94
N ASP A 170 12.59 -0.96 30.27
CA ASP A 170 12.02 -2.30 30.09
C ASP A 170 11.04 -2.71 31.21
N VAL A 171 10.97 -1.93 32.31
CA VAL A 171 10.25 -2.30 33.53
C VAL A 171 9.34 -1.18 34.07
N PHE A 172 9.64 0.08 33.75
CA PHE A 172 8.93 1.25 34.26
C PHE A 172 7.53 1.43 33.66
N SER A 173 6.61 1.99 34.45
CA SER A 173 5.26 2.36 34.04
C SER A 173 4.86 3.68 34.70
N GLU A 174 4.51 4.67 33.88
CA GLU A 174 4.12 6.01 34.34
C GLU A 174 2.83 5.98 35.18
N ASP A 175 1.84 5.16 34.80
CA ASP A 175 0.64 4.89 35.60
C ASP A 175 0.96 4.43 37.04
N GLN A 176 1.99 3.59 37.22
CA GLN A 176 2.41 3.13 38.55
C GLN A 176 3.05 4.26 39.37
N LEU A 177 3.73 5.21 38.71
CA LEU A 177 4.29 6.38 39.35
C LEU A 177 3.18 7.34 39.81
N HIS A 178 2.19 7.61 38.96
CA HIS A 178 0.99 8.37 39.32
C HIS A 178 0.22 7.71 40.48
N TRP A 179 0.11 6.38 40.49
CA TRP A 179 -0.48 5.63 41.59
C TRP A 179 0.31 5.81 42.90
N ALA A 180 1.64 5.62 42.88
CA ALA A 180 2.47 5.70 44.07
C ALA A 180 2.44 7.10 44.71
N VAL A 181 2.48 8.15 43.90
CA VAL A 181 2.43 9.54 44.35
C VAL A 181 1.05 9.90 44.93
N THR A 182 -0.05 9.48 44.28
CA THR A 182 -1.40 9.72 44.81
C THR A 182 -1.72 8.90 46.06
N ALA A 183 -1.13 7.71 46.20
CA ALA A 183 -1.27 6.88 47.40
C ALA A 183 -0.67 7.51 48.67
N VAL A 184 0.39 8.33 48.55
CA VAL A 184 1.00 9.06 49.69
C VAL A 184 0.34 10.42 50.00
N GLY A 185 -0.71 10.79 49.24
CA GLY A 185 -1.55 11.97 49.47
C GLY A 185 -1.36 13.13 48.48
N HIS A 186 -0.42 13.04 47.53
CA HIS A 186 -0.09 14.14 46.62
C HIS A 186 -0.80 14.05 45.27
N ASP A 187 -1.34 15.17 44.81
CA ASP A 187 -2.03 15.27 43.51
C ASP A 187 -1.04 15.38 42.36
N THR A 188 -1.33 14.67 41.28
CA THR A 188 -0.63 14.81 40.00
C THR A 188 -1.49 15.58 39.01
N ARG A 189 -0.98 15.90 37.81
CA ARG A 189 -1.81 16.52 36.75
C ARG A 189 -2.99 15.65 36.33
N GLU A 190 -2.82 14.34 36.32
CA GLU A 190 -3.83 13.41 35.81
C GLU A 190 -4.73 12.87 36.91
N TRP A 191 -4.14 12.47 38.04
CA TRP A 191 -4.83 11.75 39.11
C TRP A 191 -4.77 12.53 40.42
N LEU A 192 -5.92 12.63 41.10
CA LEU A 192 -6.06 13.20 42.43
C LEU A 192 -5.86 12.12 43.51
N ALA A 193 -5.16 12.48 44.59
CA ALA A 193 -5.09 11.67 45.79
C ALA A 193 -6.47 11.54 46.46
N ASN A 194 -6.75 10.39 47.06
CA ASN A 194 -7.99 10.22 47.81
C ASN A 194 -7.99 11.09 49.10
N ASP A 195 -9.17 11.52 49.53
CA ASP A 195 -9.27 12.51 50.61
C ASP A 195 -8.71 12.02 51.96
N ALA A 196 -8.73 10.72 52.22
CA ALA A 196 -8.15 10.15 53.45
C ALA A 196 -6.61 10.21 53.43
N ALA A 197 -5.98 9.90 52.29
CA ALA A 197 -4.54 10.02 52.10
C ALA A 197 -4.11 11.50 52.13
N TYR A 198 -4.86 12.37 51.47
CA TYR A 198 -4.62 13.82 51.45
C TYR A 198 -4.76 14.45 52.85
N GLN A 199 -5.79 14.09 53.62
CA GLN A 199 -5.96 14.57 55.01
C GLN A 199 -4.86 14.05 55.96
N SER A 200 -4.21 12.94 55.63
CA SER A 200 -3.05 12.39 56.36
C SER A 200 -1.70 13.05 56.04
N LEU A 201 -1.69 14.04 55.13
CA LEU A 201 -0.52 14.89 54.92
C LEU A 201 -0.29 15.77 56.16
N ASP A 202 0.96 16.12 56.40
CA ASP A 202 1.34 17.14 57.37
C ASP A 202 0.77 18.50 56.97
N ASP A 203 0.48 19.38 57.93
CA ASP A 203 -0.28 20.61 57.65
C ASP A 203 0.38 21.54 56.61
N CYS A 204 1.72 21.52 56.46
CA CYS A 204 2.39 22.29 55.40
C CYS A 204 2.25 21.68 53.99
N CYS A 205 1.78 20.44 53.83
CA CYS A 205 1.49 19.83 52.54
C CYS A 205 -0.01 19.88 52.16
N LYS A 206 -0.89 20.47 52.99
CA LYS A 206 -2.33 20.59 52.69
C LYS A 206 -2.66 21.77 51.76
N TYR A 207 -2.13 21.74 50.54
CA TYR A 207 -2.29 22.82 49.56
C TYR A 207 -3.72 23.02 49.02
N ARG A 208 -4.62 22.01 49.08
CA ARG A 208 -6.06 22.18 48.74
C ARG A 208 -6.83 23.02 49.76
N GLU A 209 -6.35 23.10 51.00
CA GLU A 209 -6.99 23.86 52.09
C GLU A 209 -6.51 25.32 52.15
N LEU A 210 -5.42 25.64 51.45
CA LEU A 210 -4.87 26.99 51.28
C LEU A 210 -5.53 27.77 50.12
N ALA A 211 -6.77 27.41 49.79
CA ALA A 211 -7.60 28.17 48.86
C ALA A 211 -8.14 29.43 49.56
N ASP A 212 -7.32 30.48 49.62
CA ASP A 212 -7.83 31.82 49.92
C ASP A 212 -8.93 32.18 48.90
N PRO A 213 -10.03 32.80 49.34
CA PRO A 213 -11.19 33.03 48.49
C PRO A 213 -10.86 34.04 47.40
N VAL A 214 -11.36 33.78 46.19
CA VAL A 214 -11.31 34.70 45.04
C VAL A 214 -11.73 36.12 45.48
N PRO A 215 -10.82 37.10 45.49
CA PRO A 215 -11.21 38.50 45.59
C PRO A 215 -11.75 38.91 44.23
N ALA A 216 -13.01 39.32 44.19
CA ALA A 216 -13.49 40.13 43.08
C ALA A 216 -12.87 41.53 43.19
N GLU A 217 -12.69 42.16 42.03
CA GLU A 217 -12.28 43.57 41.83
C GLU A 217 -10.79 43.89 42.09
N ASP A 218 -10.04 44.03 41.00
CA ASP A 218 -8.70 44.62 40.99
C ASP A 218 -8.72 46.09 41.46
N PRO A 219 -7.85 46.51 42.38
CA PRO A 219 -7.67 47.91 42.71
C PRO A 219 -6.88 48.64 41.62
N VAL A 220 -7.46 49.75 41.15
CA VAL A 220 -6.90 50.72 40.20
C VAL A 220 -5.41 51.04 40.46
N PHE A 221 -4.54 50.67 39.52
CA PHE A 221 -3.23 51.30 39.39
C PHE A 221 -3.36 52.65 38.67
N GLN A 222 -3.26 53.74 39.43
CA GLN A 222 -3.01 55.07 38.85
C GLN A 222 -1.52 55.22 38.56
N ASP A 223 -1.15 55.08 37.28
CA ASP A 223 -0.03 55.83 36.68
C ASP A 223 -0.21 55.92 35.15
N ILE A 224 -1.18 56.74 34.73
CA ILE A 224 -1.48 56.99 33.31
C ILE A 224 -0.51 58.05 32.77
N ALA A 225 0.66 57.62 32.28
CA ALA A 225 1.58 58.49 31.53
C ALA A 225 2.50 57.78 30.51
N LEU A 226 2.41 56.45 30.31
CA LEU A 226 3.38 55.69 29.49
C LEU A 226 2.77 54.67 28.48
N LEU A 227 1.46 54.44 28.50
CA LEU A 227 0.79 53.38 27.71
C LEU A 227 0.72 53.63 26.18
N ASP A 228 1.16 54.78 25.68
CA ASP A 228 1.19 55.08 24.24
C ASP A 228 2.52 54.66 23.55
N GLN A 229 3.48 54.12 24.32
CA GLN A 229 4.83 53.76 23.83
C GLN A 229 5.01 52.28 23.50
N PHE A 230 4.07 51.40 23.85
CA PHE A 230 4.19 49.95 23.66
C PHE A 230 2.95 49.38 22.98
N ILE A 231 3.18 48.44 22.06
CA ILE A 231 2.16 47.55 21.48
C ILE A 231 2.31 46.16 22.11
N SER A 232 1.20 45.44 22.23
CA SER A 232 1.22 44.05 22.69
C SER A 232 0.24 43.18 21.89
N GLY A 233 0.39 41.86 21.95
CA GLY A 233 -0.51 40.97 21.22
C GLY A 233 -0.27 39.50 21.51
N THR A 234 -1.11 38.64 20.94
CA THR A 234 -1.00 37.18 21.12
C THR A 234 -1.22 36.45 19.81
N ILE A 235 -0.37 35.46 19.52
CA ILE A 235 -0.33 34.73 18.25
C ILE A 235 -0.73 33.27 18.44
N PHE A 236 -1.61 32.77 17.58
CA PHE A 236 -2.18 31.44 17.66
C PHE A 236 -2.06 30.61 16.36
N GLU A 237 -1.99 29.30 16.52
CA GLU A 237 -2.17 28.26 15.50
C GLU A 237 -3.61 27.73 15.51
N SER A 238 -4.07 27.21 14.36
CA SER A 238 -5.34 26.50 14.23
C SER A 238 -5.16 24.99 14.43
N ALA A 239 -5.25 24.51 15.68
CA ALA A 239 -5.06 23.10 16.04
C ALA A 239 -6.27 22.19 15.68
N GLY A 240 -6.86 22.39 14.50
CA GLY A 240 -8.13 21.80 14.08
C GLY A 240 -9.36 22.42 14.77
N ARG A 241 -10.55 22.02 14.30
CA ARG A 241 -11.88 22.61 14.59
C ARG A 241 -11.98 23.40 15.92
N ASN A 242 -11.83 24.71 15.82
CA ASN A 242 -12.03 25.72 16.87
C ASN A 242 -11.17 25.58 18.14
N LYS A 243 -9.99 24.94 18.08
CA LYS A 243 -8.97 25.07 19.14
C LYS A 243 -7.87 26.04 18.70
N LYS A 244 -7.70 27.12 19.46
CA LYS A 244 -6.52 28.00 19.37
C LYS A 244 -5.40 27.38 20.23
N ALA A 245 -4.20 27.24 19.67
CA ALA A 245 -2.98 26.92 20.42
C ALA A 245 -2.03 28.12 20.34
N PRO A 246 -1.42 28.59 21.45
CA PRO A 246 -0.47 29.70 21.40
C PRO A 246 0.84 29.30 20.69
N LEU A 247 1.38 30.18 19.85
CA LEU A 247 2.63 29.94 19.13
C LEU A 247 3.82 30.62 19.82
N VAL A 248 4.78 29.82 20.26
CA VAL A 248 5.98 30.24 21.02
C VAL A 248 7.15 30.51 20.08
N GLY A 249 7.89 31.60 20.30
CA GLY A 249 9.08 31.94 19.49
C GLY A 249 8.79 32.47 18.09
N VAL A 250 7.59 33.03 17.85
CA VAL A 250 7.25 33.71 16.59
C VAL A 250 8.04 35.01 16.47
N ASN A 251 8.73 35.22 15.35
CA ASN A 251 9.47 36.45 15.12
C ASN A 251 8.52 37.57 14.68
N ILE A 252 8.61 38.71 15.36
CA ILE A 252 7.79 39.90 15.10
C ILE A 252 8.73 41.08 14.96
N TYR A 253 8.59 41.86 13.88
CA TYR A 253 9.45 43.02 13.63
C TYR A 253 8.74 44.09 12.78
N TRP A 254 9.15 45.35 12.93
CA TRP A 254 8.67 46.42 12.04
C TRP A 254 9.38 46.34 10.69
N GLU A 255 8.61 46.41 9.61
CA GLU A 255 9.12 46.39 8.23
C GLU A 255 10.20 47.47 8.02
N ASP A 256 11.24 47.13 7.25
CA ASP A 256 12.46 47.94 7.01
C ASP A 256 13.29 48.34 8.26
N THR A 257 13.00 47.80 9.45
CA THR A 257 13.81 48.02 10.66
C THR A 257 14.53 46.77 11.16
N LYS A 258 15.45 46.96 12.12
CA LYS A 258 16.06 45.86 12.91
C LYS A 258 15.42 45.72 14.30
N SER A 259 14.28 46.37 14.53
CA SER A 259 13.57 46.35 15.80
C SER A 259 12.55 45.21 15.78
N GLY A 260 12.83 44.16 16.56
CA GLY A 260 12.00 42.97 16.64
C GLY A 260 12.00 42.32 18.03
N THR A 261 11.04 41.44 18.24
CA THR A 261 10.84 40.65 19.47
C THR A 261 10.33 39.26 19.09
N PHE A 262 10.19 38.38 20.08
CA PHE A 262 9.65 37.03 19.93
C PHE A 262 8.53 36.77 20.93
N THR A 263 7.60 35.86 20.60
CA THR A 263 6.53 35.47 21.52
C THR A 263 7.00 34.57 22.65
N ASP A 264 6.38 34.72 23.82
CA ASP A 264 6.60 33.93 25.03
C ASP A 264 5.90 32.55 24.99
N GLU A 265 5.97 31.80 26.11
CA GLU A 265 5.31 30.49 26.28
C GLU A 265 3.77 30.52 26.14
N ASN A 266 3.15 31.69 26.29
CA ASN A 266 1.71 31.89 26.11
C ASN A 266 1.37 32.47 24.73
N GLY A 267 2.35 32.59 23.82
CA GLY A 267 2.20 33.20 22.51
C GLY A 267 2.08 34.73 22.56
N HIS A 268 2.36 35.35 23.70
CA HIS A 268 2.23 36.79 23.94
C HIS A 268 3.53 37.53 23.61
N PHE A 269 3.44 38.79 23.20
CA PHE A 269 4.58 39.67 23.01
C PHE A 269 4.28 41.11 23.38
N GLU A 270 5.33 41.88 23.68
CA GLU A 270 5.31 43.32 23.88
C GLU A 270 6.49 43.95 23.11
N MET A 271 6.26 45.10 22.47
CA MET A 271 7.29 45.84 21.73
C MET A 271 7.03 47.35 21.77
N ALA A 272 8.09 48.17 21.75
CA ALA A 272 7.94 49.61 21.59
C ALA A 272 7.29 49.97 20.24
N ARG A 273 6.33 50.91 20.27
CA ARG A 273 5.60 51.41 19.10
C ARG A 273 6.52 52.24 18.21
N ASN A 274 6.64 51.88 16.94
CA ASN A 274 7.35 52.68 15.96
C ASN A 274 6.45 53.81 15.43
N THR A 275 7.01 55.01 15.26
CA THR A 275 6.31 56.18 14.72
C THR A 275 6.65 56.47 13.26
N GLU A 276 7.65 55.81 12.67
CA GLU A 276 8.06 55.99 11.28
C GLU A 276 7.49 54.94 10.33
N ASN A 277 7.36 53.68 10.77
CA ASN A 277 6.70 52.61 10.02
C ASN A 277 5.70 51.87 10.91
N GLN A 278 4.49 51.68 10.41
CA GLN A 278 3.36 51.08 11.13
C GLN A 278 3.03 49.66 10.63
N LEU A 279 3.80 49.13 9.67
CA LEU A 279 3.66 47.76 9.17
C LEU A 279 4.49 46.78 10.03
N LEU A 280 3.79 45.86 10.69
CA LEU A 280 4.34 44.84 11.58
C LEU A 280 4.34 43.49 10.85
N VAL A 281 5.52 42.92 10.63
CA VAL A 281 5.68 41.61 9.97
C VAL A 281 5.79 40.53 11.04
N VAL A 282 4.96 39.51 10.89
CA VAL A 282 4.94 38.30 11.73
C VAL A 282 5.43 37.13 10.90
N SER A 283 6.48 36.44 11.36
CA SER A 283 7.13 35.35 10.63
C SER A 283 7.48 34.19 11.56
N TYR A 284 7.07 32.98 11.17
CA TYR A 284 7.41 31.75 11.89
C TYR A 284 7.80 30.63 10.91
N VAL A 285 8.67 29.72 11.35
CA VAL A 285 9.15 28.63 10.50
C VAL A 285 8.01 27.65 10.26
N GLY A 286 7.67 27.38 8.99
CA GLY A 286 6.53 26.53 8.60
C GLY A 286 5.20 27.28 8.40
N TYR A 287 5.20 28.60 8.42
CA TYR A 287 3.99 29.43 8.26
C TYR A 287 4.18 30.52 7.20
N ALA A 288 3.08 30.98 6.62
CA ALA A 288 3.12 32.15 5.75
C ALA A 288 3.42 33.37 6.63
N PRO A 289 4.41 34.21 6.29
CA PRO A 289 4.57 35.48 6.98
C PRO A 289 3.37 36.37 6.67
N ASP A 290 2.80 36.99 7.70
CA ASP A 290 1.67 37.90 7.60
C ASP A 290 2.12 39.32 7.99
N THR A 291 1.45 40.35 7.47
CA THR A 291 1.84 41.76 7.67
C THR A 291 0.63 42.60 8.05
N ILE A 292 0.70 43.24 9.21
CA ILE A 292 -0.42 43.94 9.86
C ILE A 292 -0.11 45.43 9.95
N ASP A 293 -1.09 46.26 9.61
CA ASP A 293 -1.04 47.71 9.81
C ASP A 293 -1.49 48.08 11.23
N MET A 294 -0.56 48.65 12.01
CA MET A 294 -0.73 49.05 13.41
C MET A 294 -1.06 50.54 13.59
N SER A 295 -1.61 51.19 12.55
CA SER A 295 -2.03 52.60 12.58
C SER A 295 -2.93 52.94 13.77
N ASP A 296 -3.99 52.15 13.99
CA ASP A 296 -5.07 52.46 14.95
C ASP A 296 -5.18 51.47 16.13
N GLN A 297 -4.29 50.48 16.25
CA GLN A 297 -4.40 49.40 17.25
C GLN A 297 -3.24 49.38 18.24
N VAL A 298 -3.56 49.17 19.52
CA VAL A 298 -2.60 49.01 20.63
C VAL A 298 -2.43 47.53 20.99
N ALA A 299 -3.46 46.70 20.77
CA ALA A 299 -3.40 45.26 20.95
C ALA A 299 -4.21 44.48 19.91
N PHE A 300 -3.71 43.30 19.50
CA PHE A 300 -4.38 42.39 18.56
C PHE A 300 -4.16 40.91 18.89
N GLU A 301 -5.07 40.06 18.42
CA GLU A 301 -4.87 38.61 18.32
C GLU A 301 -4.69 38.23 16.84
N LEU A 302 -3.64 37.47 16.52
CA LEU A 302 -3.42 36.94 15.17
C LEU A 302 -3.52 35.41 15.16
N MET A 303 -4.11 34.86 14.10
CA MET A 303 -4.05 33.43 13.79
C MET A 303 -3.21 33.24 12.53
N LEU A 304 -2.02 32.66 12.66
CA LEU A 304 -1.16 32.36 11.52
C LEU A 304 -1.76 31.19 10.72
N SER A 305 -1.78 31.32 9.40
CA SER A 305 -2.18 30.22 8.51
C SER A 305 -1.00 29.32 8.18
N GLU A 306 -1.19 28.00 8.31
CA GLU A 306 -0.23 26.98 7.85
C GLU A 306 0.22 27.27 6.41
N ALA A 307 1.53 27.27 6.16
CA ALA A 307 2.06 27.30 4.82
C ALA A 307 2.89 26.06 4.54
N VAL A 308 2.69 25.51 3.34
CA VAL A 308 3.37 24.31 2.84
C VAL A 308 2.86 23.01 3.48
N THR A 309 1.65 22.62 3.09
CA THR A 309 1.44 21.19 2.80
C THR A 309 2.38 20.80 1.66
N LEU A 310 3.44 20.04 1.95
CA LEU A 310 4.28 19.45 0.90
C LEU A 310 3.42 18.55 0.01
N ASP A 311 3.63 18.62 -1.31
CA ASP A 311 2.98 17.69 -2.25
C ASP A 311 3.37 16.25 -1.89
N ALA A 312 2.37 15.38 -1.80
CA ALA A 312 2.57 14.00 -1.39
C ALA A 312 3.42 13.24 -2.43
N VAL A 313 4.62 12.79 -2.03
CA VAL A 313 5.51 12.02 -2.89
C VAL A 313 4.98 10.59 -3.06
N GLU A 314 4.34 10.32 -4.20
CA GLU A 314 3.86 8.97 -4.54
C GLU A 314 5.01 8.07 -5.06
N VAL A 315 5.63 7.32 -4.15
CA VAL A 315 6.76 6.41 -4.45
C VAL A 315 6.27 5.19 -5.25
N ASN A 316 6.35 5.29 -6.59
CA ASN A 316 5.89 4.28 -7.53
C ASN A 316 7.00 3.28 -7.94
N TYR A 317 7.10 2.13 -7.26
CA TYR A 317 8.09 1.09 -7.58
C TYR A 317 7.66 0.17 -8.75
N ARG A 318 8.47 0.11 -9.82
CA ARG A 318 8.19 -0.73 -11.01
C ARG A 318 8.70 -2.16 -10.84
N ARG A 319 7.87 -3.04 -10.26
CA ARG A 319 8.11 -4.50 -10.27
C ARG A 319 8.16 -5.07 -11.70
N LYS A 320 9.02 -6.08 -11.90
CA LYS A 320 8.98 -6.94 -13.09
C LYS A 320 7.64 -7.68 -13.12
N SER A 321 7.13 -7.91 -14.32
CA SER A 321 5.82 -8.52 -14.55
C SER A 321 5.83 -10.05 -14.37
N SER A 322 7.00 -10.68 -14.45
CA SER A 322 7.25 -12.02 -13.91
C SER A 322 8.45 -11.98 -12.96
N ASP A 323 8.32 -12.60 -11.78
CA ASP A 323 9.41 -12.64 -10.80
C ASP A 323 9.51 -14.01 -10.11
N ILE A 324 10.67 -14.29 -9.51
CA ILE A 324 10.97 -15.56 -8.82
C ILE A 324 11.09 -15.27 -7.33
N SER A 325 10.37 -16.02 -6.49
CA SER A 325 10.53 -15.88 -5.04
C SER A 325 11.96 -16.28 -4.63
N PHE A 326 12.68 -15.34 -4.01
CA PHE A 326 13.99 -15.59 -3.40
C PHE A 326 13.89 -16.04 -1.94
N ILE A 327 12.70 -15.95 -1.34
CA ILE A 327 12.42 -16.33 0.05
C ILE A 327 11.97 -17.80 0.11
N ASP A 328 11.19 -18.26 -0.87
CA ASP A 328 10.74 -19.64 -0.92
C ASP A 328 11.85 -20.58 -1.40
N PRO A 329 12.12 -21.71 -0.70
CA PRO A 329 13.05 -22.73 -1.19
C PRO A 329 12.51 -23.50 -2.42
N ILE A 330 11.20 -23.37 -2.68
CA ILE A 330 10.53 -23.93 -3.86
C ILE A 330 10.59 -22.89 -4.98
N LYS A 331 10.98 -23.31 -6.19
CA LYS A 331 11.09 -22.45 -7.37
C LYS A 331 9.72 -22.03 -7.90
N THR A 332 9.13 -21.04 -7.23
CA THR A 332 7.87 -20.38 -7.58
C THR A 332 8.14 -19.20 -8.50
N LEU A 333 7.57 -19.25 -9.70
CA LEU A 333 7.51 -18.12 -10.63
C LEU A 333 6.13 -17.47 -10.50
N GLN A 334 6.06 -16.19 -10.15
CA GLN A 334 4.83 -15.40 -10.18
C GLN A 334 4.73 -14.68 -11.52
N ILE A 335 3.55 -14.72 -12.13
CA ILE A 335 3.19 -14.07 -13.40
C ILE A 335 2.04 -13.10 -13.08
N ASP A 336 2.31 -11.80 -13.11
CA ASP A 336 1.29 -10.78 -12.90
C ASP A 336 0.50 -10.50 -14.19
N GLN A 337 -0.66 -9.85 -14.05
CA GLN A 337 -1.50 -9.37 -15.16
C GLN A 337 -0.71 -8.63 -16.26
N LYS A 338 0.40 -7.97 -15.94
CA LYS A 338 1.26 -7.27 -16.91
C LYS A 338 1.97 -8.19 -17.92
N GLU A 339 2.26 -9.45 -17.59
CA GLU A 339 2.70 -10.44 -18.61
C GLU A 339 1.52 -10.90 -19.47
N LEU A 340 0.35 -11.10 -18.85
CA LEU A 340 -0.87 -11.53 -19.54
C LEU A 340 -1.35 -10.50 -20.58
N LEU A 341 -0.90 -9.24 -20.48
CA LEU A 341 -1.16 -8.18 -21.47
C LEU A 341 -0.15 -8.15 -22.62
N LYS A 342 0.98 -8.88 -22.55
CA LYS A 342 1.97 -8.94 -23.66
C LYS A 342 1.54 -9.90 -24.78
N ALA A 343 0.63 -10.82 -24.48
CA ALA A 343 0.02 -11.73 -25.43
C ALA A 343 -1.50 -11.50 -25.43
N ALA A 344 -2.16 -11.67 -26.58
CA ALA A 344 -3.59 -11.41 -26.73
C ALA A 344 -4.43 -12.62 -26.23
N CYS A 345 -4.20 -13.03 -24.98
CA CYS A 345 -4.76 -14.24 -24.39
C CYS A 345 -6.19 -13.98 -23.90
N CYS A 346 -7.19 -14.61 -24.52
CA CYS A 346 -8.58 -14.46 -24.11
C CYS A 346 -8.93 -15.32 -22.89
N ASN A 347 -8.21 -16.42 -22.67
CA ASN A 347 -8.42 -17.35 -21.55
C ASN A 347 -7.10 -17.92 -21.01
N LEU A 348 -7.17 -18.56 -19.85
CA LEU A 348 -6.03 -19.15 -19.15
C LEU A 348 -5.24 -20.18 -19.99
N SER A 349 -5.88 -20.92 -20.91
CA SER A 349 -5.13 -21.89 -21.73
C SER A 349 -4.18 -21.21 -22.73
N GLU A 350 -4.52 -20.00 -23.17
CA GLU A 350 -3.71 -19.17 -24.08
C GLU A 350 -2.66 -18.35 -23.30
N SER A 351 -2.86 -18.14 -21.99
CA SER A 351 -2.00 -17.32 -21.11
C SER A 351 -0.57 -17.82 -20.90
N PHE A 352 -0.24 -19.05 -21.31
CA PHE A 352 1.07 -19.67 -21.03
C PHE A 352 2.06 -19.67 -22.20
N GLU A 353 1.67 -19.21 -23.38
CA GLU A 353 2.54 -19.20 -24.59
C GLU A 353 3.86 -18.42 -24.40
N THR A 354 3.93 -17.50 -23.44
CA THR A 354 5.13 -16.72 -23.11
C THR A 354 6.02 -17.37 -22.05
N ASN A 355 5.70 -18.57 -21.55
CA ASN A 355 6.41 -19.21 -20.43
C ASN A 355 7.29 -20.40 -20.85
N PRO A 356 8.62 -20.37 -20.62
CA PRO A 356 9.52 -21.44 -21.07
C PRO A 356 9.45 -22.74 -20.24
N SER A 357 8.50 -22.88 -19.31
CA SER A 357 8.33 -24.10 -18.50
C SER A 357 6.92 -24.70 -18.57
N VAL A 358 6.03 -24.07 -19.32
CA VAL A 358 4.65 -24.50 -19.54
C VAL A 358 4.42 -24.48 -21.04
N ASP A 359 4.33 -25.66 -21.65
CA ASP A 359 4.04 -25.79 -23.07
C ASP A 359 2.52 -25.91 -23.27
N VAL A 360 2.00 -25.24 -24.30
CA VAL A 360 0.59 -25.25 -24.67
C VAL A 360 0.46 -25.93 -26.03
N SER A 361 0.01 -27.18 -25.99
CA SER A 361 -0.16 -28.00 -27.19
C SER A 361 -1.65 -28.14 -27.54
N PHE A 362 -1.98 -28.10 -28.83
CA PHE A 362 -3.29 -28.55 -29.30
C PHE A 362 -3.32 -30.08 -29.24
N THR A 363 -4.16 -30.65 -28.38
CA THR A 363 -4.41 -32.10 -28.36
C THR A 363 -5.23 -32.54 -29.56
N ASP A 364 -6.07 -31.65 -30.07
CA ASP A 364 -6.95 -31.88 -31.20
C ASP A 364 -7.32 -30.53 -31.82
N ALA A 365 -6.83 -30.31 -33.04
CA ALA A 365 -7.09 -29.10 -33.81
C ALA A 365 -8.57 -28.97 -34.20
N VAL A 366 -9.23 -30.10 -34.51
CA VAL A 366 -10.63 -30.10 -34.96
C VAL A 366 -11.56 -29.69 -33.83
N THR A 367 -11.35 -30.18 -32.61
CA THR A 367 -12.17 -29.76 -31.46
C THR A 367 -11.66 -28.48 -30.81
N GLY A 368 -10.52 -27.94 -31.25
CA GLY A 368 -9.86 -26.76 -30.67
C GLY A 368 -9.64 -26.94 -29.18
N THR A 369 -9.15 -28.11 -28.76
CA THR A 369 -8.79 -28.41 -27.36
C THR A 369 -7.30 -28.23 -27.15
N ARG A 370 -6.94 -27.59 -26.04
CA ARG A 370 -5.55 -27.31 -25.67
C ARG A 370 -5.22 -28.00 -24.36
N GLN A 371 -4.04 -28.60 -24.32
CA GLN A 371 -3.49 -29.25 -23.14
C GLN A 371 -2.21 -28.54 -22.72
N ILE A 372 -2.16 -28.20 -21.43
CA ILE A 372 -0.95 -27.72 -20.78
C ILE A 372 -0.06 -28.92 -20.43
N GLN A 373 1.22 -28.80 -20.77
CA GLN A 373 2.28 -29.68 -20.33
C GLN A 373 3.28 -28.88 -19.49
N MET A 374 3.68 -29.41 -18.33
CA MET A 374 4.66 -28.78 -17.47
C MET A 374 5.89 -29.68 -17.37
N LEU A 375 7.06 -29.14 -17.71
CA LEU A 375 8.31 -29.91 -17.82
C LEU A 375 8.18 -31.18 -18.70
N GLY A 376 7.30 -31.15 -19.70
CA GLY A 376 7.06 -32.25 -20.65
C GLY A 376 6.06 -33.33 -20.19
N LEU A 377 5.38 -33.18 -19.05
CA LEU A 377 4.25 -34.05 -18.66
C LEU A 377 2.95 -33.27 -18.56
N ALA A 378 1.86 -33.91 -18.92
CA ALA A 378 0.55 -33.30 -19.12
C ALA A 378 -0.52 -33.85 -18.18
N GLY A 379 -1.64 -33.14 -18.04
CA GLY A 379 -2.85 -33.64 -17.36
C GLY A 379 -2.59 -34.10 -15.91
N PRO A 380 -2.72 -35.39 -15.57
CA PRO A 380 -2.66 -35.88 -14.18
C PRO A 380 -1.32 -35.67 -13.45
N TYR A 381 -0.26 -35.26 -14.15
CA TYR A 381 1.06 -34.98 -13.56
C TYR A 381 1.27 -33.52 -13.16
N VAL A 382 0.32 -32.64 -13.49
CA VAL A 382 0.35 -31.20 -13.21
C VAL A 382 -0.85 -30.85 -12.35
N GLN A 383 -0.63 -30.33 -11.15
CA GLN A 383 -1.75 -29.93 -10.30
C GLN A 383 -2.24 -28.53 -10.69
N ILE A 384 -3.48 -28.42 -11.13
CA ILE A 384 -4.09 -27.13 -11.52
C ILE A 384 -5.11 -26.70 -10.47
N THR A 385 -4.75 -25.67 -9.70
CA THR A 385 -5.62 -25.06 -8.69
C THR A 385 -6.10 -23.67 -9.13
N GLN A 386 -7.35 -23.35 -8.80
CA GLN A 386 -7.86 -21.99 -8.84
C GLN A 386 -7.96 -21.55 -7.39
N GLU A 387 -7.25 -20.48 -6.99
CA GLU A 387 -7.30 -19.98 -5.62
C GLU A 387 -6.97 -21.08 -4.59
N SER A 388 -5.91 -21.86 -4.80
CA SER A 388 -5.45 -23.01 -3.98
C SER A 388 -6.42 -24.20 -3.87
N MET A 389 -7.60 -24.14 -4.49
CA MET A 389 -8.59 -25.23 -4.53
C MET A 389 -8.53 -25.96 -5.88
N PRO A 390 -8.90 -27.25 -5.98
CA PRO A 390 -8.85 -28.00 -7.24
C PRO A 390 -9.66 -27.35 -8.37
N GLY A 391 -8.99 -27.02 -9.48
CA GLY A 391 -9.59 -26.31 -10.61
C GLY A 391 -10.08 -27.23 -11.73
N ALA A 392 -9.21 -27.45 -12.73
CA ALA A 392 -9.48 -28.28 -13.90
C ALA A 392 -9.20 -29.76 -13.61
N ARG A 393 -10.18 -30.48 -13.06
CA ARG A 393 -10.09 -31.90 -12.65
C ARG A 393 -11.25 -32.73 -13.20
N ALA A 394 -11.06 -34.04 -13.32
CA ALA A 394 -12.06 -35.01 -13.83
C ALA A 394 -12.64 -34.59 -15.20
N LEU A 395 -13.97 -34.42 -15.37
CA LEU A 395 -14.55 -34.04 -16.67
C LEU A 395 -14.04 -32.69 -17.19
N SER A 396 -13.67 -31.78 -16.27
CA SER A 396 -13.08 -30.49 -16.62
C SER A 396 -11.57 -30.55 -16.92
N SER A 397 -10.92 -31.72 -16.93
CA SER A 397 -9.48 -31.82 -17.22
C SER A 397 -9.07 -31.41 -18.64
N ILE A 398 -9.95 -31.62 -19.64
CA ILE A 398 -9.67 -31.34 -21.06
C ILE A 398 -9.91 -29.86 -21.42
N GLN A 399 -10.89 -29.21 -20.77
CA GLN A 399 -11.34 -27.85 -21.14
C GLN A 399 -11.45 -26.87 -19.97
N GLY A 400 -11.24 -27.29 -18.72
CA GLY A 400 -11.45 -26.44 -17.54
C GLY A 400 -10.63 -25.15 -17.51
N LEU A 401 -9.53 -25.11 -18.27
CA LEU A 401 -8.71 -23.93 -18.49
C LEU A 401 -9.41 -22.87 -19.35
N THR A 402 -10.30 -23.26 -20.27
CA THR A 402 -11.11 -22.28 -21.03
C THR A 402 -12.21 -21.67 -20.17
N TYR A 403 -12.52 -22.25 -19.00
CA TYR A 403 -13.54 -21.75 -18.07
C TYR A 403 -13.01 -20.60 -17.19
N ILE A 404 -11.80 -20.08 -17.47
CA ILE A 404 -11.15 -18.97 -16.76
C ILE A 404 -10.73 -17.92 -17.81
N PRO A 405 -11.54 -16.87 -18.02
CA PRO A 405 -11.22 -15.72 -18.87
C PRO A 405 -9.95 -14.98 -18.41
N GLY A 406 -9.13 -14.56 -19.37
CA GLY A 406 -7.90 -13.80 -19.13
C GLY A 406 -8.11 -12.52 -18.28
N PRO A 407 -9.11 -11.67 -18.60
CA PRO A 407 -9.38 -10.43 -17.85
C PRO A 407 -9.86 -10.61 -16.40
N TRP A 408 -10.08 -11.85 -15.94
CA TRP A 408 -10.39 -12.15 -14.54
C TRP A 408 -9.14 -12.51 -13.73
N ILE A 409 -8.04 -12.86 -14.37
CA ILE A 409 -6.81 -13.32 -13.73
C ILE A 409 -6.07 -12.11 -13.14
N SER A 410 -5.81 -12.14 -11.84
CA SER A 410 -4.93 -11.16 -11.17
C SER A 410 -3.47 -11.56 -11.29
N GLY A 411 -3.20 -12.88 -11.23
CA GLY A 411 -1.87 -13.46 -11.41
C GLY A 411 -1.90 -14.98 -11.42
N ILE A 412 -0.79 -15.59 -11.81
CA ILE A 412 -0.58 -17.03 -11.86
C ILE A 412 0.71 -17.36 -11.10
N GLN A 413 0.64 -18.31 -10.17
CA GLN A 413 1.79 -18.86 -9.46
C GLN A 413 2.14 -20.22 -10.08
N LEU A 414 3.39 -20.37 -10.51
CA LEU A 414 3.91 -21.56 -11.18
C LEU A 414 5.03 -22.17 -10.34
N ILE A 415 4.72 -23.28 -9.66
CA ILE A 415 5.66 -24.06 -8.85
C ILE A 415 6.25 -25.17 -9.70
N LYS A 416 7.57 -25.19 -9.87
CA LYS A 416 8.28 -26.17 -10.73
C LYS A 416 8.81 -27.35 -9.92
N GLY A 417 8.42 -28.57 -10.29
CA GLY A 417 8.67 -29.79 -9.52
C GLY A 417 7.59 -30.04 -8.45
N PRO A 418 7.80 -31.02 -7.54
CA PRO A 418 6.83 -31.39 -6.51
C PRO A 418 6.33 -30.17 -5.72
N GLY A 419 5.00 -29.97 -5.74
CA GLY A 419 4.34 -28.88 -5.03
C GLY A 419 4.12 -29.17 -3.54
N SER A 420 3.53 -28.21 -2.83
CA SER A 420 3.16 -28.40 -1.42
C SER A 420 1.97 -29.34 -1.28
N VAL A 421 2.14 -30.38 -0.45
CA VAL A 421 1.08 -31.35 -0.09
C VAL A 421 -0.16 -30.66 0.51
N VAL A 422 0.01 -29.47 1.10
CA VAL A 422 -1.08 -28.62 1.63
C VAL A 422 -2.12 -28.30 0.55
N ASN A 423 -1.69 -28.11 -0.71
CA ASN A 423 -2.57 -27.85 -1.84
C ASN A 423 -3.05 -29.17 -2.49
N GLY A 424 -2.24 -30.23 -2.45
CA GLY A 424 -2.62 -31.58 -2.86
C GLY A 424 -1.45 -32.46 -3.31
N TYR A 425 -1.76 -33.71 -3.69
CA TYR A 425 -0.77 -34.75 -4.03
C TYR A 425 -0.53 -34.95 -5.53
N GLU A 426 -1.20 -34.18 -6.40
CA GLU A 426 -1.20 -34.39 -7.86
C GLU A 426 -0.05 -33.68 -8.60
N SER A 427 0.83 -32.99 -7.87
CA SER A 427 1.81 -32.04 -8.40
C SER A 427 3.17 -32.66 -8.79
N MET A 428 3.19 -33.84 -9.43
CA MET A 428 4.44 -34.58 -9.73
C MET A 428 5.48 -33.76 -10.51
N THR A 429 5.05 -32.94 -11.48
CA THR A 429 5.93 -32.06 -12.27
C THR A 429 5.80 -30.58 -11.93
N GLY A 430 4.75 -30.21 -11.23
CA GLY A 430 4.48 -28.82 -10.87
C GLY A 430 3.06 -28.59 -10.38
N GLN A 431 2.87 -27.40 -9.84
CA GLN A 431 1.56 -26.85 -9.53
C GLN A 431 1.38 -25.51 -10.26
N ILE A 432 0.23 -25.34 -10.88
CA ILE A 432 -0.25 -24.09 -11.46
C ILE A 432 -1.39 -23.60 -10.57
N ASN A 433 -1.19 -22.48 -9.88
CA ASN A 433 -2.25 -21.83 -9.11
C ASN A 433 -2.65 -20.50 -9.76
N VAL A 434 -3.96 -20.29 -9.95
CA VAL A 434 -4.50 -19.08 -10.60
C VAL A 434 -5.28 -18.24 -9.59
N GLU A 435 -4.90 -16.97 -9.44
CA GLU A 435 -5.62 -16.00 -8.62
C GLU A 435 -6.54 -15.13 -9.46
N LEU A 436 -7.76 -14.90 -8.98
CA LEU A 436 -8.75 -14.07 -9.67
C LEU A 436 -8.84 -12.69 -9.02
N LYS A 437 -9.12 -11.63 -9.81
CA LYS A 437 -9.33 -10.25 -9.33
C LYS A 437 -10.25 -10.23 -8.10
N LYS A 438 -9.74 -9.68 -7.00
CA LYS A 438 -10.40 -9.68 -5.68
C LYS A 438 -11.11 -8.33 -5.48
N PRO A 439 -12.35 -8.32 -4.95
CA PRO A 439 -13.22 -7.13 -4.97
C PRO A 439 -12.72 -5.93 -4.14
N GLU A 440 -11.80 -6.14 -3.20
CA GLU A 440 -11.16 -5.10 -2.40
C GLU A 440 -10.15 -4.24 -3.21
N ASN A 441 -9.49 -4.83 -4.21
CA ASN A 441 -8.40 -4.21 -4.98
C ASN A 441 -8.74 -4.05 -6.48
N SER A 442 -9.97 -4.37 -6.89
CA SER A 442 -10.42 -4.29 -8.28
C SER A 442 -11.05 -2.93 -8.59
N GLU A 443 -11.04 -2.52 -9.87
CA GLU A 443 -11.76 -1.33 -10.31
C GLU A 443 -13.27 -1.49 -10.02
N ARG A 444 -13.96 -0.39 -9.66
CA ARG A 444 -15.41 -0.40 -9.37
C ARG A 444 -16.23 -0.98 -10.52
N LEU A 445 -15.86 -0.61 -11.75
CA LEU A 445 -16.38 -1.14 -12.98
C LEU A 445 -15.25 -1.17 -14.02
N TYR A 446 -15.02 -2.34 -14.61
CA TYR A 446 -14.12 -2.58 -15.73
C TYR A 446 -14.91 -3.27 -16.83
N VAL A 447 -14.88 -2.70 -18.04
CA VAL A 447 -15.53 -3.26 -19.23
C VAL A 447 -14.49 -3.40 -20.32
N ASN A 448 -14.34 -4.60 -20.87
CA ASN A 448 -13.48 -4.89 -22.01
C ASN A 448 -14.28 -5.59 -23.11
N LEU A 449 -14.31 -4.96 -24.29
CA LEU A 449 -14.96 -5.47 -25.49
C LEU A 449 -13.89 -5.76 -26.54
N TYR A 450 -13.92 -6.96 -27.11
CA TYR A 450 -12.98 -7.42 -28.12
C TYR A 450 -13.72 -7.97 -29.35
N ALA A 451 -13.16 -7.71 -30.53
CA ALA A 451 -13.64 -8.23 -31.80
C ALA A 451 -12.44 -8.48 -32.72
N ASN A 452 -12.50 -9.51 -33.58
CA ASN A 452 -11.45 -9.78 -34.57
C ASN A 452 -12.00 -10.16 -35.95
N GLU A 453 -11.12 -10.18 -36.95
CA GLU A 453 -11.42 -10.56 -38.35
C GLU A 453 -11.89 -12.03 -38.51
N GLY A 454 -11.69 -12.86 -37.49
CA GLY A 454 -12.19 -14.22 -37.42
C GLY A 454 -13.62 -14.33 -36.85
N GLY A 455 -14.32 -13.21 -36.64
CA GLY A 455 -15.71 -13.18 -36.16
C GLY A 455 -15.90 -13.59 -34.70
N ARG A 456 -14.83 -13.55 -33.90
CA ARG A 456 -14.86 -13.74 -32.45
C ARG A 456 -15.15 -12.39 -31.78
N PHE A 457 -16.23 -12.35 -31.01
CA PHE A 457 -16.60 -11.22 -30.15
C PHE A 457 -16.50 -11.65 -28.70
N GLU A 458 -15.93 -10.81 -27.84
CA GLU A 458 -15.90 -11.03 -26.38
C GLU A 458 -16.31 -9.78 -25.62
N ALA A 459 -17.03 -9.97 -24.52
CA ALA A 459 -17.41 -8.94 -23.58
C ALA A 459 -17.10 -9.40 -22.16
N ASN A 460 -16.26 -8.64 -21.46
CA ASN A 460 -15.89 -8.90 -20.07
C ASN A 460 -16.36 -7.71 -19.24
N ILE A 461 -17.10 -7.97 -18.15
CA ILE A 461 -17.58 -6.95 -17.21
C ILE A 461 -17.19 -7.41 -15.82
N ASN A 462 -16.26 -6.69 -15.18
CA ASN A 462 -15.90 -6.89 -13.78
C ASN A 462 -16.45 -5.70 -12.99
N SER A 463 -17.23 -5.96 -11.95
CA SER A 463 -17.76 -4.95 -11.04
C SER A 463 -17.35 -5.28 -9.61
N ALA A 464 -16.86 -4.30 -8.88
CA ALA A 464 -16.44 -4.45 -7.49
C ALA A 464 -17.09 -3.39 -6.60
N VAL A 465 -17.74 -3.83 -5.52
CA VAL A 465 -18.46 -2.96 -4.58
C VAL A 465 -18.02 -3.29 -3.16
N ARG A 466 -17.43 -2.31 -2.48
CA ARG A 466 -17.17 -2.36 -1.04
C ARG A 466 -18.45 -1.93 -0.32
N LEU A 467 -19.10 -2.87 0.37
CA LEU A 467 -20.38 -2.63 1.07
C LEU A 467 -20.16 -1.94 2.42
N ASN A 468 -19.06 -2.27 3.10
CA ASN A 468 -18.57 -1.59 4.29
C ASN A 468 -17.06 -1.85 4.43
N GLU A 469 -16.44 -1.38 5.51
CA GLU A 469 -14.99 -1.55 5.74
C GLU A 469 -14.53 -3.02 5.74
N LYS A 470 -15.40 -3.96 6.11
CA LYS A 470 -15.11 -5.38 6.36
C LYS A 470 -15.68 -6.34 5.32
N VAL A 471 -16.51 -5.86 4.39
CA VAL A 471 -17.25 -6.69 3.42
C VAL A 471 -17.21 -6.07 2.04
N SER A 472 -16.69 -6.83 1.08
CA SER A 472 -16.66 -6.48 -0.34
C SER A 472 -17.28 -7.58 -1.19
N THR A 473 -17.94 -7.21 -2.28
CA THR A 473 -18.52 -8.15 -3.24
C THR A 473 -18.05 -7.81 -4.66
N GLY A 474 -17.87 -8.85 -5.48
CA GLY A 474 -17.42 -8.75 -6.85
C GLY A 474 -18.31 -9.59 -7.76
N ILE A 475 -18.65 -9.04 -8.92
CA ILE A 475 -19.33 -9.73 -10.00
C ILE A 475 -18.38 -9.73 -11.20
N LEU A 476 -18.04 -10.90 -11.73
CA LEU A 476 -17.24 -11.06 -12.94
C LEU A 476 -18.12 -11.75 -13.98
N LEU A 477 -18.33 -11.11 -15.13
CA LEU A 477 -19.11 -11.63 -16.25
C LEU A 477 -18.21 -11.70 -17.49
N HIS A 478 -18.37 -12.78 -18.26
CA HIS A 478 -17.68 -13.01 -19.51
C HIS A 478 -18.65 -13.64 -20.50
N GLY A 479 -18.80 -13.01 -21.66
CA GLY A 479 -19.46 -13.55 -22.83
C GLY A 479 -18.47 -13.65 -23.99
N ASN A 480 -18.45 -14.77 -24.68
CA ASN A 480 -17.80 -14.95 -25.98
C ASN A 480 -18.85 -15.44 -26.98
N MET A 481 -18.80 -14.91 -28.20
CA MET A 481 -19.55 -15.40 -29.36
C MET A 481 -18.59 -15.52 -30.55
N SER A 482 -18.46 -16.72 -31.10
CA SER A 482 -17.74 -17.01 -32.34
C SER A 482 -18.70 -17.66 -33.34
N ARG A 483 -19.05 -16.95 -34.41
CA ARG A 483 -20.04 -17.41 -35.42
C ARG A 483 -19.50 -17.57 -36.82
N GLN A 484 -18.33 -17.00 -37.11
CA GLN A 484 -17.75 -17.03 -38.45
C GLN A 484 -17.03 -18.34 -38.68
N MET A 485 -17.48 -19.05 -39.71
CA MET A 485 -16.83 -20.25 -40.21
C MET A 485 -15.59 -19.82 -41.00
N ASN A 486 -14.43 -20.36 -40.63
CA ASN A 486 -13.17 -20.07 -41.30
C ASN A 486 -12.51 -21.39 -41.68
N ASP A 487 -12.10 -21.47 -42.94
CA ASP A 487 -11.27 -22.53 -43.53
C ASP A 487 -10.27 -21.81 -44.44
N ARG A 488 -9.06 -21.58 -43.92
CA ARG A 488 -7.99 -20.86 -44.61
C ARG A 488 -7.08 -21.78 -45.41
N ASN A 489 -7.08 -23.08 -45.11
CA ASN A 489 -6.26 -24.08 -45.80
C ASN A 489 -7.04 -24.82 -46.91
N THR A 490 -8.35 -24.61 -47.00
CA THR A 490 -9.31 -25.24 -47.92
C THR A 490 -9.35 -26.77 -47.83
N ASP A 491 -9.21 -27.31 -46.62
CA ASP A 491 -9.33 -28.75 -46.35
C ASP A 491 -10.77 -29.23 -46.06
N GLY A 492 -11.72 -28.29 -45.93
CA GLY A 492 -13.13 -28.57 -45.68
C GLY A 492 -13.49 -28.73 -44.20
N PHE A 493 -12.58 -28.48 -43.26
CA PHE A 493 -12.85 -28.37 -41.83
C PHE A 493 -12.81 -26.92 -41.33
N LEU A 494 -13.44 -26.69 -40.18
CA LEU A 494 -13.28 -25.43 -39.45
C LEU A 494 -11.89 -25.34 -38.80
N ASP A 495 -11.12 -24.30 -39.19
CA ASP A 495 -9.86 -23.92 -38.52
C ASP A 495 -10.07 -23.61 -37.03
N ASN A 496 -11.24 -23.02 -36.71
CA ASN A 496 -11.61 -22.60 -35.37
C ASN A 496 -13.04 -23.02 -35.06
N PRO A 497 -13.30 -23.60 -33.88
CA PRO A 497 -14.64 -23.97 -33.46
C PRO A 497 -15.52 -22.72 -33.27
N ILE A 498 -16.77 -22.83 -33.69
CA ILE A 498 -17.82 -21.83 -33.46
C ILE A 498 -18.57 -22.16 -32.15
N GLY A 499 -19.22 -21.16 -31.55
CA GLY A 499 -19.91 -21.36 -30.29
C GLY A 499 -20.15 -20.08 -29.50
N ASN A 500 -20.78 -20.24 -28.33
CA ASN A 500 -20.97 -19.18 -27.35
C ASN A 500 -20.53 -19.68 -25.97
N ASN A 501 -19.79 -18.85 -25.24
CA ASN A 501 -19.44 -19.11 -23.85
C ASN A 501 -20.03 -18.01 -22.98
N PHE A 502 -20.73 -18.37 -21.91
CA PHE A 502 -21.17 -17.45 -20.87
C PHE A 502 -20.68 -17.94 -19.51
N ILE A 503 -19.89 -17.11 -18.84
CA ILE A 503 -19.33 -17.43 -17.52
C ILE A 503 -19.62 -16.26 -16.59
N ALA A 504 -20.16 -16.57 -15.41
CA ALA A 504 -20.48 -15.61 -14.37
C ALA A 504 -19.95 -16.07 -13.02
N ILE A 505 -19.30 -15.16 -12.28
CA ILE A 505 -18.90 -15.35 -10.89
C ILE A 505 -19.53 -14.24 -10.05
N ASN A 506 -20.13 -14.60 -8.92
CA ASN A 506 -20.34 -13.67 -7.82
C ASN A 506 -19.52 -14.14 -6.61
N ARG A 507 -18.65 -13.28 -6.09
CA ARG A 507 -17.77 -13.54 -4.95
C ARG A 507 -17.93 -12.48 -3.87
N TRP A 508 -17.75 -12.89 -2.63
CA TRP A 508 -17.80 -12.04 -1.45
C TRP A 508 -16.54 -12.28 -0.64
N LYS A 509 -15.99 -11.23 -0.05
CA LYS A 509 -14.87 -11.30 0.89
C LYS A 509 -15.27 -10.64 2.20
N PHE A 510 -14.82 -11.25 3.30
CA PHE A 510 -15.00 -10.81 4.67
C PHE A 510 -13.63 -10.62 5.29
N GLU A 511 -13.38 -9.47 5.90
CA GLU A 511 -12.10 -9.11 6.50
C GLU A 511 -12.27 -8.66 7.94
N ASN A 512 -11.40 -9.15 8.83
CA ASN A 512 -11.29 -8.77 10.23
C ASN A 512 -12.63 -8.72 11.00
N ILE A 513 -13.44 -9.78 10.86
CA ILE A 513 -14.63 -10.00 11.69
C ILE A 513 -14.19 -10.84 12.89
N ASN A 514 -13.74 -10.19 13.96
CA ASN A 514 -13.25 -10.84 15.20
C ASN A 514 -12.10 -11.84 14.95
N GLY A 515 -11.12 -11.45 14.12
CA GLY A 515 -10.00 -12.30 13.71
C GLY A 515 -10.33 -13.33 12.62
N TRP A 516 -11.59 -13.38 12.15
CA TRP A 516 -11.97 -14.17 10.98
C TRP A 516 -11.81 -13.35 9.69
N ASN A 517 -11.16 -13.98 8.72
CA ASN A 517 -11.13 -13.59 7.32
C ASN A 517 -11.81 -14.70 6.51
N GLY A 518 -12.47 -14.36 5.41
CA GLY A 518 -13.14 -15.37 4.61
C GLY A 518 -13.48 -14.88 3.22
N GLN A 519 -13.79 -15.84 2.36
CA GLN A 519 -14.36 -15.58 1.04
C GLN A 519 -15.36 -16.67 0.71
N ILE A 520 -16.44 -16.32 0.02
CA ILE A 520 -17.42 -17.25 -0.54
C ILE A 520 -17.73 -16.83 -1.96
N GLY A 521 -17.99 -17.79 -2.85
CA GLY A 521 -18.37 -17.47 -4.21
C GLY A 521 -19.14 -18.58 -4.89
N ILE A 522 -19.93 -18.15 -5.87
CA ILE A 522 -20.66 -19.00 -6.81
C ILE A 522 -20.18 -18.68 -8.23
N LYS A 523 -20.07 -19.72 -9.05
CA LYS A 523 -19.68 -19.64 -10.46
C LYS A 523 -20.63 -20.49 -11.30
N ALA A 524 -21.08 -19.93 -12.40
CA ALA A 524 -21.79 -20.64 -13.46
C ALA A 524 -20.97 -20.54 -14.75
N THR A 525 -20.82 -21.66 -15.46
CA THR A 525 -20.14 -21.76 -16.76
C THR A 525 -21.07 -22.48 -17.71
N LEU A 526 -21.50 -21.80 -18.76
CA LEU A 526 -22.35 -22.32 -19.84
C LEU A 526 -21.57 -22.20 -21.14
N ILE A 527 -21.32 -23.31 -21.83
CA ILE A 527 -20.53 -23.37 -23.05
C ILE A 527 -21.24 -24.24 -24.08
N ASP A 528 -21.53 -23.64 -25.22
CA ASP A 528 -22.05 -24.32 -26.40
C ASP A 528 -21.01 -24.18 -27.51
N LYS A 529 -20.52 -25.31 -28.04
CA LYS A 529 -19.40 -25.37 -28.99
C LYS A 529 -19.69 -26.36 -30.11
N ALA A 530 -19.49 -25.95 -31.35
CA ALA A 530 -19.59 -26.80 -32.53
C ALA A 530 -18.31 -26.72 -33.37
N SER A 531 -17.92 -27.84 -33.97
CA SER A 531 -16.80 -27.92 -34.90
C SER A 531 -16.94 -29.10 -35.87
N GLY A 532 -16.02 -29.24 -36.81
CA GLY A 532 -15.98 -30.33 -37.79
C GLY A 532 -15.93 -29.82 -39.23
N GLN A 533 -16.48 -30.59 -40.15
CA GLN A 533 -16.47 -30.27 -41.58
C GLN A 533 -17.51 -29.19 -41.93
N LEU A 534 -17.12 -28.27 -42.82
CA LEU A 534 -17.93 -27.14 -43.26
C LEU A 534 -19.31 -27.58 -43.81
N SER A 535 -20.36 -27.23 -43.07
CA SER A 535 -21.76 -27.35 -43.45
C SER A 535 -22.35 -25.96 -43.66
N GLU A 536 -23.12 -25.74 -44.73
CA GLU A 536 -23.90 -24.49 -44.88
C GLU A 536 -24.96 -24.31 -43.77
N ASN A 537 -25.34 -25.41 -43.11
CA ASN A 537 -26.24 -25.43 -41.96
C ASN A 537 -25.50 -25.90 -40.70
N TYR A 538 -24.98 -24.96 -39.90
CA TYR A 538 -24.62 -25.20 -38.49
C TYR A 538 -25.70 -24.74 -37.51
N ASP A 539 -26.69 -23.97 -37.99
CA ASP A 539 -27.73 -23.41 -37.13
C ASP A 539 -28.85 -24.43 -36.88
N THR A 540 -28.93 -24.92 -35.65
CA THR A 540 -30.00 -25.75 -35.09
C THR A 540 -30.29 -27.11 -35.75
N GLN A 541 -29.90 -28.17 -35.04
CA GLN A 541 -30.26 -29.58 -35.28
C GLN A 541 -29.71 -30.22 -36.57
N PHE A 542 -29.35 -31.49 -36.42
CA PHE A 542 -28.88 -32.36 -37.51
C PHE A 542 -29.91 -32.41 -38.66
N SER A 543 -29.66 -31.68 -39.74
CA SER A 543 -30.40 -31.85 -40.99
C SER A 543 -30.08 -33.22 -41.58
N ILE A 544 -31.13 -33.94 -42.01
CA ILE A 544 -31.07 -35.34 -42.46
C ILE A 544 -30.15 -35.51 -43.69
N ASP A 545 -29.95 -34.44 -44.46
CA ASP A 545 -29.26 -34.46 -45.76
C ASP A 545 -27.74 -34.24 -45.71
N ASN A 546 -27.13 -34.05 -44.52
CA ASN A 546 -25.69 -33.74 -44.44
C ASN A 546 -24.83 -34.88 -43.83
N PRO A 547 -24.00 -35.59 -44.63
CA PRO A 547 -23.21 -36.75 -44.17
C PRO A 547 -21.90 -36.39 -43.45
N LEU A 548 -21.62 -35.10 -43.27
CA LEU A 548 -20.36 -34.56 -42.77
C LEU A 548 -20.09 -34.91 -41.29
N TRP A 549 -18.81 -35.00 -40.93
CA TRP A 549 -18.38 -35.21 -39.54
C TRP A 549 -18.53 -33.92 -38.75
N THR A 550 -19.20 -33.99 -37.59
CA THR A 550 -19.34 -32.87 -36.67
C THR A 550 -19.05 -33.27 -35.22
N MET A 551 -18.58 -32.30 -34.43
CA MET A 551 -18.66 -32.30 -32.98
C MET A 551 -19.66 -31.22 -32.56
N ILE A 552 -20.59 -31.58 -31.67
CA ILE A 552 -21.37 -30.62 -30.88
C ILE A 552 -21.12 -30.94 -29.41
N GLN A 553 -20.85 -29.89 -28.62
CA GLN A 553 -20.66 -29.97 -27.19
C GLN A 553 -21.50 -28.88 -26.51
N ASN A 554 -22.30 -29.29 -25.53
CA ASN A 554 -22.92 -28.36 -24.58
C ASN A 554 -22.39 -28.68 -23.17
N THR A 555 -22.17 -27.68 -22.33
CA THR A 555 -21.60 -27.86 -20.99
C THR A 555 -22.16 -26.84 -20.01
N ALA A 556 -22.74 -27.34 -18.92
CA ALA A 556 -23.23 -26.56 -17.80
C ALA A 556 -22.48 -26.97 -16.52
N ARG A 557 -21.66 -26.07 -15.98
CA ARG A 557 -20.91 -26.27 -14.73
C ARG A 557 -21.30 -25.23 -13.71
N TYR A 558 -21.69 -25.69 -12.52
CA TYR A 558 -22.00 -24.87 -11.37
C TYR A 558 -21.01 -25.19 -10.25
N GLU A 559 -20.41 -24.16 -9.68
CA GLU A 559 -19.40 -24.28 -8.63
C GLU A 559 -19.77 -23.36 -7.48
N ILE A 560 -19.73 -23.86 -6.26
CA ILE A 560 -19.80 -23.07 -5.03
C ILE A 560 -18.54 -23.35 -4.22
N TRP A 561 -17.90 -22.31 -3.70
CA TRP A 561 -16.72 -22.45 -2.86
C TRP A 561 -16.75 -21.49 -1.69
N ALA A 562 -16.11 -21.87 -0.60
CA ALA A 562 -15.87 -21.06 0.57
C ALA A 562 -14.46 -21.29 1.11
N LYS A 563 -13.81 -20.23 1.55
CA LYS A 563 -12.63 -20.30 2.41
C LYS A 563 -12.90 -19.49 3.67
N MET A 564 -12.47 -20.00 4.82
CA MET A 564 -12.53 -19.30 6.09
C MET A 564 -11.19 -19.47 6.79
N GLY A 565 -10.63 -18.39 7.30
CA GLY A 565 -9.38 -18.38 8.05
C GLY A 565 -9.57 -17.64 9.36
N ARG A 566 -9.05 -18.17 10.46
CA ARG A 566 -8.94 -17.44 11.72
C ARG A 566 -7.47 -17.23 12.06
N VAL A 567 -7.09 -15.97 12.23
CA VAL A 567 -5.79 -15.58 12.81
C VAL A 567 -6.02 -15.30 14.28
N PHE A 568 -5.15 -15.81 15.17
CA PHE A 568 -5.28 -15.57 16.60
C PHE A 568 -4.48 -14.31 17.00
N PRO A 569 -5.13 -13.22 17.46
CA PRO A 569 -4.41 -11.98 17.79
C PRO A 569 -3.32 -12.17 18.86
N ASN A 570 -3.57 -13.07 19.81
CA ASN A 570 -2.67 -13.36 20.92
C ASN A 570 -1.55 -14.35 20.55
N ASN A 571 -1.54 -14.92 19.33
CA ASN A 571 -0.47 -15.78 18.85
C ASN A 571 -0.33 -15.69 17.31
N PRO A 572 0.46 -14.72 16.81
CA PRO A 572 0.59 -14.44 15.37
C PRO A 572 1.13 -15.60 14.53
N THR A 573 1.83 -16.57 15.15
CA THR A 573 2.41 -17.72 14.43
C THR A 573 1.42 -18.87 14.24
N SER A 574 0.15 -18.69 14.61
CA SER A 574 -0.89 -19.72 14.52
C SER A 574 -2.12 -19.21 13.78
N SER A 575 -2.61 -20.00 12.84
CA SER A 575 -3.84 -19.71 12.09
C SER A 575 -4.54 -20.99 11.70
N ILE A 576 -5.88 -20.97 11.63
CA ILE A 576 -6.65 -22.11 11.13
C ILE A 576 -7.30 -21.71 9.82
N GLY A 577 -6.98 -22.43 8.75
CA GLY A 577 -7.60 -22.31 7.44
C GLY A 577 -8.56 -23.47 7.17
N PHE A 578 -9.72 -23.16 6.59
CA PHE A 578 -10.67 -24.13 6.07
C PHE A 578 -11.04 -23.74 4.64
N GLN A 579 -11.07 -24.72 3.74
CA GLN A 579 -11.49 -24.55 2.35
C GLN A 579 -12.52 -25.63 2.00
N ALA A 580 -13.57 -25.24 1.31
CA ALA A 580 -14.61 -26.13 0.83
C ALA A 580 -15.04 -25.72 -0.59
N SER A 581 -15.29 -26.70 -1.45
CA SER A 581 -15.91 -26.45 -2.76
C SER A 581 -16.79 -27.60 -3.21
N GLY A 582 -17.99 -27.28 -3.70
CA GLY A 582 -18.90 -28.20 -4.37
C GLY A 582 -19.01 -27.85 -5.86
N VAL A 583 -18.92 -28.86 -6.72
CA VAL A 583 -19.03 -28.72 -8.18
C VAL A 583 -20.07 -29.69 -8.71
N MET A 584 -20.96 -29.18 -9.55
CA MET A 584 -21.85 -29.95 -10.41
C MET A 584 -21.47 -29.64 -11.86
N HIS A 585 -21.23 -30.68 -12.67
CA HIS A 585 -20.78 -30.55 -14.05
C HIS A 585 -21.58 -31.50 -14.92
N GLU A 586 -22.38 -30.94 -15.81
CA GLU A 586 -23.21 -31.66 -16.77
C GLU A 586 -22.74 -31.31 -18.16
N GLN A 587 -22.49 -32.31 -18.99
CA GLN A 587 -21.89 -32.12 -20.30
C GLN A 587 -22.48 -33.12 -21.28
N THR A 588 -22.76 -32.66 -22.49
CA THR A 588 -23.26 -33.49 -23.59
C THR A 588 -22.31 -33.31 -24.76
N PHE A 589 -21.69 -34.39 -25.19
CA PHE A 589 -20.91 -34.48 -26.41
C PHE A 589 -21.65 -35.31 -27.46
N SER A 590 -21.63 -34.84 -28.70
CA SER A 590 -22.09 -35.56 -29.88
C SER A 590 -20.99 -35.55 -30.92
N PHE A 591 -20.48 -36.73 -31.29
CA PHE A 591 -19.45 -36.88 -32.31
C PHE A 591 -19.93 -37.72 -33.50
N GLY A 592 -19.51 -37.34 -34.71
CA GLY A 592 -19.65 -38.14 -35.93
C GLY A 592 -20.65 -37.58 -36.94
N SER A 593 -20.96 -38.39 -37.94
CA SER A 593 -22.01 -38.13 -38.94
C SER A 593 -23.33 -38.79 -38.53
N ILE A 594 -24.43 -38.39 -39.17
CA ILE A 594 -25.81 -38.69 -38.73
C ILE A 594 -26.10 -40.19 -38.53
N GLY A 595 -25.46 -41.07 -39.32
CA GLY A 595 -25.62 -42.54 -39.26
C GLY A 595 -24.70 -43.26 -38.25
N ALA A 596 -23.76 -42.55 -37.61
CA ALA A 596 -22.80 -43.11 -36.67
C ALA A 596 -22.60 -42.23 -35.41
N LYS A 597 -23.59 -41.37 -35.12
CA LYS A 597 -23.55 -40.42 -34.00
C LYS A 597 -23.29 -41.13 -32.66
N LYS A 598 -22.18 -40.80 -32.02
CA LYS A 598 -21.88 -41.18 -30.64
C LYS A 598 -22.26 -40.03 -29.72
N LEU A 599 -23.30 -40.25 -28.93
CA LEU A 599 -23.74 -39.36 -27.85
C LEU A 599 -23.06 -39.80 -26.55
N TYR A 600 -22.54 -38.84 -25.78
CA TYR A 600 -21.91 -39.06 -24.49
C TYR A 600 -22.35 -37.97 -23.51
N GLU A 601 -23.04 -38.36 -22.44
CA GLU A 601 -23.71 -37.46 -21.49
C GLU A 601 -23.18 -37.65 -20.06
N PRO A 602 -21.91 -37.33 -19.78
CA PRO A 602 -21.35 -37.46 -18.45
C PRO A 602 -21.90 -36.39 -17.49
N ASN A 603 -22.27 -36.84 -16.29
CA ASN A 603 -22.61 -35.99 -15.15
C ASN A 603 -21.64 -36.26 -14.00
N GLN A 604 -21.02 -35.21 -13.46
CA GLN A 604 -20.12 -35.28 -12.31
C GLN A 604 -20.65 -34.37 -11.20
N LYS A 605 -20.71 -34.93 -10.00
CA LYS A 605 -20.88 -34.16 -8.75
C LYS A 605 -19.70 -34.47 -7.85
N SER A 606 -19.01 -33.43 -7.37
CA SER A 606 -17.81 -33.58 -6.55
C SER A 606 -17.76 -32.53 -5.45
N ALA A 607 -17.36 -32.93 -4.26
CA ALA A 607 -17.08 -32.06 -3.13
C ALA A 607 -15.61 -32.19 -2.72
N TYR A 608 -15.02 -31.10 -2.24
CA TYR A 608 -13.67 -31.02 -1.71
C TYR A 608 -13.69 -30.23 -0.41
N PHE A 609 -12.91 -30.70 0.56
CA PHE A 609 -12.74 -30.09 1.87
C PHE A 609 -11.27 -30.19 2.25
N ASN A 610 -10.70 -29.11 2.78
CA ASN A 610 -9.33 -29.06 3.26
C ASN A 610 -9.27 -28.22 4.54
N MET A 611 -8.51 -28.69 5.52
CA MET A 611 -8.27 -28.00 6.78
C MET A 611 -6.77 -27.88 6.98
N ILE A 612 -6.33 -26.65 7.23
CA ILE A 612 -4.93 -26.24 7.34
C ILE A 612 -4.77 -25.64 8.75
N TYR A 613 -3.71 -26.02 9.46
CA TYR A 613 -3.38 -25.60 10.81
C TYR A 613 -1.87 -25.36 10.92
#